data_AF-A0A9P0SXQ5-F1
#
_entry.id   AF-A0A9P0SXQ5-F1
#
_cell.length_a   1.000
_cell.length_b   1.000
_cell.length_c   1.000
_cell.angle_alpha   90.00
_cell.angle_beta   90.00
_cell.angle_gamma   90.00
#
_symmetry.space_group_name_H-M   'P 1'
#
loop_
_entity.id
_entity.type
_entity.pdbx_description
1 polymer ?
#
loop_
_entity_poly.entity_id
_entity_poly.type
_entity_poly.pdbx_seq_one_letter_code
_entity_poly.pdbx_strand_id
1 'polypeptide(L)'
;MPTALRSDARNMILKVLVFMKEEKLLQAQIIPFDKLYERITATTGVGKHFVRKLVKEKEDADAAGTKIFIPGKKRLRLRVKIEIDEFDLGVIRRKIHDFYAMKKEIRSNQKLLLVLREEIDFKGSRETLRNILSKIGF
;
A
#
# COMPACT_ATOMS: atom_id res chain seq x y z
N MET A 1 -24.48 7.14 -14.00
CA MET A 1 -24.17 8.29 -13.12
C MET A 1 -23.12 7.83 -12.10
N PRO A 2 -21.91 8.44 -12.01
CA PRO A 2 -20.94 7.97 -11.05
C PRO A 2 -21.48 8.17 -9.63
N THR A 3 -21.40 7.09 -8.87
CA THR A 3 -21.87 6.90 -7.51
C THR A 3 -20.96 7.66 -6.54
N ALA A 4 -21.56 8.52 -5.72
CA ALA A 4 -20.96 9.19 -4.55
C ALA A 4 -19.49 9.68 -4.70
N LEU A 5 -19.32 10.96 -5.05
CA LEU A 5 -18.03 11.65 -4.93
C LEU A 5 -17.57 11.69 -3.47
N ARG A 6 -16.27 11.42 -3.22
CA ARG A 6 -15.63 11.58 -1.91
C ARG A 6 -15.54 13.05 -1.50
N SER A 7 -15.39 13.31 -0.19
CA SER A 7 -15.30 14.66 0.39
C SER A 7 -14.29 15.55 -0.30
N ASP A 8 -13.10 15.03 -0.60
CA ASP A 8 -12.00 15.82 -1.17
C ASP A 8 -12.34 16.33 -2.57
N ALA A 9 -12.94 15.48 -3.40
CA ALA A 9 -13.41 15.87 -4.72
C ALA A 9 -14.53 16.93 -4.64
N ARG A 10 -15.46 16.79 -3.67
CA ARG A 10 -16.51 17.81 -3.44
C ARG A 10 -15.89 19.15 -3.04
N ASN A 11 -14.92 19.13 -2.13
CA ASN A 11 -14.23 20.34 -1.68
C ASN A 11 -13.47 21.01 -2.83
N MET A 12 -12.80 20.25 -3.70
CA MET A 12 -12.15 20.80 -4.89
C MET A 12 -13.16 21.46 -5.83
N ILE A 13 -14.30 20.82 -6.10
CA ILE A 13 -15.36 21.39 -6.94
C ILE A 13 -15.89 22.71 -6.34
N LEU A 14 -16.11 22.76 -5.03
CA LEU A 14 -16.58 23.98 -4.35
C LEU A 14 -15.55 25.11 -4.44
N LYS A 15 -14.25 24.83 -4.27
CA LYS A 15 -13.19 25.85 -4.43
C LYS A 15 -13.14 26.41 -5.84
N VAL A 16 -13.21 25.56 -6.86
CA VAL A 16 -13.26 25.98 -8.27
C VAL A 16 -14.48 26.86 -8.52
N LEU A 17 -15.65 26.49 -7.99
CA LEU A 17 -16.88 27.26 -8.12
C LEU A 17 -16.75 28.66 -7.49
N VAL A 18 -16.12 28.77 -6.31
CA VAL A 18 -15.89 30.05 -5.65
C VAL A 18 -15.02 30.96 -6.51
N PHE A 19 -13.88 30.46 -7.01
CA PHE A 19 -13.00 31.22 -7.89
C PHE A 19 -13.71 31.72 -9.15
N MET A 20 -14.50 30.84 -9.81
CA MET A 20 -15.26 31.24 -11.01
C MET A 20 -16.37 32.25 -10.70
N LYS A 21 -16.97 32.21 -9.51
CA LYS A 21 -17.95 33.22 -9.07
C LYS A 21 -17.28 34.59 -8.88
N GLU A 22 -16.07 34.63 -8.32
CA GLU A 22 -15.30 35.86 -8.15
C GLU A 22 -14.95 36.48 -9.52
N GLU A 23 -14.47 35.68 -10.47
CA GLU A 23 -14.23 36.16 -11.85
C GLU A 23 -15.51 36.68 -12.51
N LYS A 24 -16.65 36.01 -12.29
CA LYS A 24 -17.94 36.46 -12.81
C LYS A 24 -18.39 37.79 -12.20
N LEU A 25 -18.17 38.00 -10.91
CA LEU A 25 -18.53 39.24 -10.22
C LEU A 25 -17.65 40.42 -10.69
N LEU A 26 -16.36 40.19 -10.87
CA LEU A 26 -15.41 41.21 -11.32
C LEU A 26 -15.50 41.49 -12.82
N GLN A 27 -16.19 40.63 -13.59
CA GLN A 27 -16.21 40.63 -15.06
C GLN A 27 -14.81 40.70 -15.69
N ALA A 28 -13.81 40.24 -14.95
CA ALA A 28 -12.40 40.36 -15.27
C ALA A 28 -11.68 39.08 -14.88
N GLN A 29 -10.60 38.81 -15.60
CA GLN A 29 -9.75 37.65 -15.37
C GLN A 29 -8.84 37.95 -14.18
N ILE A 30 -8.94 37.17 -13.10
CA ILE A 30 -8.03 37.30 -11.95
C ILE A 30 -6.63 36.84 -12.35
N ILE A 31 -6.55 35.80 -13.19
CA ILE A 31 -5.31 35.25 -13.73
C ILE A 31 -5.47 35.13 -15.26
N PRO A 32 -4.49 35.53 -16.09
CA PRO A 32 -4.60 35.39 -17.55
C PRO A 32 -4.83 33.95 -18.01
N PHE A 33 -5.59 33.77 -19.09
CA PHE A 33 -5.86 32.44 -19.68
C PHE A 33 -4.59 31.71 -20.14
N ASP A 34 -3.56 32.44 -20.56
CA ASP A 34 -2.28 31.86 -20.98
C ASP A 34 -1.60 31.08 -19.84
N LYS A 35 -1.86 31.47 -18.59
CA LYS A 35 -1.24 30.88 -17.40
C LYS A 35 -2.09 29.76 -16.81
N LEU A 36 -2.39 28.75 -17.63
CA LEU A 36 -3.25 27.62 -17.27
C LEU A 36 -2.87 26.94 -15.94
N TYR A 37 -1.58 26.62 -15.76
CA TYR A 37 -1.11 25.95 -14.55
C TYR A 37 -1.30 26.80 -13.30
N GLU A 38 -1.15 28.12 -13.40
CA GLU A 38 -1.32 29.04 -12.27
C GLU A 38 -2.79 29.14 -11.90
N ARG A 39 -3.69 29.19 -12.89
CA ARG A 39 -5.14 29.10 -12.69
C ARG A 39 -5.54 27.80 -11.97
N ILE A 40 -5.02 26.65 -12.42
CA ILE A 40 -5.30 25.36 -11.78
C ILE A 40 -4.79 25.36 -10.34
N THR A 41 -3.59 25.88 -10.09
CA THR A 41 -3.02 25.89 -8.73
C THR A 41 -3.82 26.78 -7.78
N ALA A 42 -4.27 27.95 -8.24
CA ALA A 42 -5.09 28.86 -7.44
C ALA A 42 -6.48 28.28 -7.15
N THR A 43 -7.12 27.68 -8.15
CA THR A 43 -8.48 27.13 -8.02
C THR A 43 -8.54 25.84 -7.20
N THR A 44 -7.58 24.94 -7.41
CA THR A 44 -7.59 23.61 -6.77
C THR A 44 -6.78 23.56 -5.47
N GLY A 45 -5.83 24.48 -5.28
CA GLY A 45 -4.87 24.47 -4.17
C GLY A 45 -3.78 23.41 -4.31
N VAL A 46 -3.64 22.79 -5.49
CA VAL A 46 -2.64 21.75 -5.76
C VAL A 46 -1.38 22.38 -6.33
N GLY A 47 -0.20 21.89 -5.92
CA GLY A 47 1.09 22.43 -6.34
C GLY A 47 1.37 22.29 -7.85
N LYS A 48 2.00 23.31 -8.45
CA LYS A 48 2.29 23.39 -9.90
C LYS A 48 3.07 22.18 -10.41
N HIS A 49 4.05 21.71 -9.62
CA HIS A 49 4.83 20.53 -9.96
C HIS A 49 3.96 19.28 -10.08
N PHE A 50 3.04 19.08 -9.12
CA PHE A 50 2.15 17.92 -9.13
C PHE A 50 1.23 17.93 -10.34
N VAL A 51 0.65 19.08 -10.67
CA VAL A 51 -0.21 19.22 -11.87
C VAL A 51 0.56 18.87 -13.14
N ARG A 52 1.78 19.38 -13.31
CA ARG A 52 2.63 19.03 -14.46
C ARG A 52 2.96 17.54 -14.52
N LYS A 53 3.26 16.93 -13.37
CA LYS A 53 3.53 15.50 -13.27
C LYS A 53 2.30 14.69 -13.69
N LEU A 54 1.12 15.09 -13.24
CA LEU A 54 -0.15 14.43 -13.56
C LEU A 54 -0.50 14.53 -15.04
N VAL A 55 -0.21 15.66 -15.69
CA VAL A 55 -0.38 15.81 -17.15
C VAL A 55 0.53 14.83 -17.89
N LYS A 56 1.81 14.76 -17.53
CA LYS A 56 2.74 13.77 -18.13
C LYS A 56 2.29 12.33 -17.91
N GLU A 57 1.89 11.98 -16.68
CA GLU A 57 1.35 10.65 -16.37
C GLU A 57 0.11 10.32 -17.22
N LYS A 58 -0.72 11.31 -17.56
CA LYS A 58 -1.85 11.14 -18.46
C LYS A 58 -1.41 10.89 -19.90
N GLU A 59 -0.47 11.69 -20.41
CA GLU A 59 0.09 11.55 -21.75
C GLU A 59 0.75 10.18 -21.95
N ASP A 60 1.57 9.75 -20.98
CA ASP A 60 2.21 8.44 -20.98
C ASP A 60 1.17 7.30 -20.94
N ALA A 61 0.13 7.45 -20.12
CA ALA A 61 -0.95 6.46 -20.01
C ALA A 61 -1.74 6.36 -21.32
N ASP A 62 -2.03 7.49 -21.97
CA ASP A 62 -2.75 7.52 -23.25
C ASP A 62 -1.93 6.92 -24.38
N ALA A 63 -0.63 7.21 -24.43
CA ALA A 63 0.30 6.62 -25.40
C ALA A 63 0.40 5.08 -25.23
N ALA A 64 0.38 4.60 -23.99
CA ALA A 64 0.40 3.17 -23.69
C ALA A 64 -0.98 2.49 -23.75
N GLY A 65 -2.07 3.24 -23.96
CA GLY A 65 -3.45 2.71 -23.87
C GLY A 65 -3.84 2.20 -22.48
N THR A 66 -3.17 2.69 -21.42
CA THR A 66 -3.38 2.29 -20.03
C THR A 66 -4.13 3.37 -19.23
N LYS A 67 -4.56 3.04 -18.01
CA LYS A 67 -5.24 3.99 -17.11
C LYS A 67 -4.21 4.68 -16.21
N ILE A 68 -4.45 5.95 -15.88
CA ILE A 68 -3.63 6.70 -14.90
C ILE A 68 -3.50 5.91 -13.61
N PHE A 69 -2.30 5.90 -13.06
CA PHE A 69 -2.01 5.26 -11.78
C PHE A 69 -2.76 5.95 -10.63
N ILE A 70 -3.58 5.19 -9.89
CA ILE A 70 -4.27 5.71 -8.70
C ILE A 70 -3.53 5.20 -7.46
N PRO A 71 -2.92 6.09 -6.67
CA PRO A 71 -2.28 5.68 -5.41
C PRO A 71 -3.33 5.06 -4.49
N GLY A 72 -3.10 3.83 -4.05
CA GLY A 72 -4.00 3.10 -3.13
C GLY A 72 -4.75 1.91 -3.74
N LYS A 73 -4.64 1.64 -5.06
CA LYS A 73 -4.95 0.30 -5.56
C LYS A 73 -3.94 -0.68 -4.95
N LYS A 74 -4.43 -1.61 -4.13
CA LYS A 74 -3.64 -2.52 -3.29
C LYS A 74 -2.50 -3.13 -4.11
N ARG A 75 -1.25 -2.90 -3.68
CA ARG A 75 -0.12 -3.71 -4.15
C ARG A 75 -0.50 -5.17 -3.89
N LEU A 76 -0.52 -5.99 -4.94
CA LEU A 76 -0.71 -7.43 -4.79
C LEU A 76 0.43 -7.92 -3.89
N ARG A 77 0.11 -8.21 -2.62
CA ARG A 77 1.08 -8.83 -1.73
C ARG A 77 1.25 -10.25 -2.24
N LEU A 78 2.39 -10.52 -2.89
CA LEU A 78 2.79 -11.89 -3.21
C LEU A 78 2.88 -12.63 -1.88
N ARG A 79 1.86 -13.44 -1.56
CA ARG A 79 1.93 -14.37 -0.45
C ARG A 79 2.84 -15.49 -0.93
N VAL A 80 4.13 -15.43 -0.62
CA VAL A 80 5.01 -16.58 -0.76
C VAL A 80 4.48 -17.62 0.21
N LYS A 81 3.74 -18.59 -0.32
CA LYS A 81 3.26 -19.74 0.46
C LYS A 81 4.47 -20.65 0.63
N ILE A 82 4.99 -20.70 1.85
CA ILE A 82 6.01 -21.68 2.19
C ILE A 82 5.26 -22.99 2.36
N GLU A 83 5.51 -23.91 1.45
CA GLU A 83 5.01 -25.28 1.55
C GLU A 83 5.95 -26.01 2.50
N ILE A 84 5.37 -26.62 3.52
CA ILE A 84 6.08 -27.34 4.57
C ILE A 84 5.49 -28.72 4.56
N ASP A 85 6.34 -29.70 4.32
CA ASP A 85 5.92 -31.09 4.21
C ASP A 85 5.62 -31.67 5.60
N GLU A 86 4.85 -32.75 5.64
CA GLU A 86 4.48 -33.40 6.89
C GLU A 86 5.70 -33.90 7.68
N PHE A 87 6.77 -34.26 6.97
CA PHE A 87 8.06 -34.58 7.58
C PHE A 87 8.63 -33.40 8.38
N ASP A 88 8.69 -32.22 7.77
CA ASP A 88 9.20 -31.00 8.42
C ASP A 88 8.34 -30.59 9.61
N LEU A 89 7.01 -30.75 9.51
CA LEU A 89 6.10 -30.56 10.64
C LEU A 89 6.44 -31.51 11.80
N GLY A 90 6.79 -32.77 11.50
CA GLY A 90 7.25 -33.74 12.49
C GLY A 90 8.55 -33.34 13.18
N VAL A 91 9.53 -32.81 12.43
CA VAL A 91 10.78 -32.29 12.99
C VAL A 91 10.51 -31.09 13.90
N ILE A 92 9.67 -30.14 13.44
CA ILE A 92 9.28 -28.96 14.22
C ILE A 92 8.62 -29.38 15.55
N ARG A 93 7.69 -30.34 15.53
CA ARG A 93 7.04 -30.87 16.75
C ARG A 93 8.05 -31.45 17.73
N ARG A 94 8.95 -32.33 17.26
CA ARG A 94 9.98 -32.93 18.12
C ARG A 94 10.85 -31.87 18.77
N LYS A 95 11.33 -30.90 17.99
CA LYS A 95 12.15 -29.81 18.51
C LYS A 95 11.42 -28.98 19.56
N ILE A 96 10.14 -28.67 19.32
CA ILE A 96 9.33 -27.97 20.33
C ILE A 96 9.26 -28.78 21.64
N HIS A 97 9.03 -30.09 21.58
CA HIS A 97 9.02 -30.94 22.75
C HIS A 97 10.40 -31.01 23.44
N ASP A 98 11.49 -31.07 22.67
CA ASP A 98 12.85 -31.02 23.22
C ASP A 98 13.10 -29.72 24.00
N PHE A 99 12.64 -28.59 23.48
CA PHE A 99 12.73 -27.30 24.17
C PHE A 99 11.96 -27.31 25.51
N TYR A 100 10.78 -27.93 25.56
CA TYR A 100 10.01 -28.06 26.79
C TYR A 100 10.62 -29.07 27.78
N ALA A 101 11.09 -30.22 27.30
CA ALA A 101 11.58 -31.32 28.12
C ALA A 101 13.01 -31.09 28.65
N MET A 102 13.90 -30.56 27.82
CA MET A 102 15.33 -30.45 28.14
C MET A 102 15.71 -29.11 28.77
N LYS A 103 15.07 -28.00 28.36
CA LYS A 103 15.53 -26.65 28.74
C LYS A 103 14.66 -25.91 29.75
N LYS A 104 13.41 -26.35 30.03
CA LYS A 104 12.44 -25.67 30.92
C LYS A 104 12.34 -24.14 30.69
N GLU A 105 12.65 -23.66 29.49
CA GLU A 105 12.62 -22.24 29.13
C GLU A 105 11.35 -21.90 28.34
N ILE A 106 10.80 -20.69 28.57
CA ILE A 106 9.66 -20.17 27.80
C ILE A 106 10.12 -19.88 26.37
N ARG A 107 9.43 -20.50 25.39
CA ARG A 107 9.73 -20.43 23.97
C ARG A 107 9.80 -18.98 23.46
N SER A 108 11.00 -18.52 23.08
CA SER A 108 11.12 -17.40 22.14
C SER A 108 11.07 -17.94 20.72
N ASN A 109 10.08 -17.51 19.94
CA ASN A 109 9.93 -17.89 18.53
C ASN A 109 11.19 -17.58 17.69
N GLN A 110 12.04 -16.65 18.14
CA GLN A 110 13.33 -16.36 17.49
C GLN A 110 14.36 -17.46 17.72
N LYS A 111 14.48 -17.99 18.95
CA LYS A 111 15.42 -19.08 19.26
C LYS A 111 15.06 -20.34 18.47
N LEU A 112 13.76 -20.68 18.39
CA LEU A 112 13.29 -21.82 17.60
C LEU A 112 13.56 -21.62 16.10
N LEU A 113 13.35 -20.42 15.58
CA LEU A 113 13.59 -20.11 14.17
C LEU A 113 15.07 -20.26 13.78
N LEU A 114 16.02 -19.91 14.67
CA LEU A 114 17.45 -20.11 14.42
C LEU A 114 17.79 -21.60 14.28
N VAL A 115 17.33 -22.42 15.23
CA VAL A 115 17.56 -23.88 15.18
C VAL A 115 16.91 -24.51 13.94
N LEU A 116 15.70 -24.10 13.59
CA LEU A 116 15.01 -24.61 12.39
C LEU A 116 15.65 -24.16 11.08
N ARG A 117 16.35 -23.02 11.06
CA ARG A 117 17.16 -22.59 9.91
C ARG A 117 18.41 -23.45 9.75
N GLU A 118 19.06 -23.81 10.86
CA GLU A 118 20.27 -24.63 10.84
C GLU A 118 19.98 -26.08 10.45
N GLU A 119 18.88 -26.66 10.91
CA GLU A 119 18.59 -28.09 10.70
C GLU A 119 17.76 -28.41 9.45
N ILE A 120 16.86 -27.51 9.03
CA ILE A 120 15.87 -27.77 7.95
C ILE A 120 15.92 -26.69 6.85
N ASP A 121 16.90 -25.78 6.88
CA ASP A 121 16.95 -24.60 5.97
C ASP A 121 15.61 -23.86 5.91
N PHE A 122 14.98 -23.63 7.07
CA PHE A 122 13.66 -23.02 7.13
C PHE A 122 13.65 -21.59 6.53
N LYS A 123 13.06 -21.46 5.33
CA LYS A 123 13.01 -20.18 4.57
C LYS A 123 11.97 -19.18 5.09
N GLY A 124 11.26 -19.52 6.15
CA GLY A 124 10.21 -18.69 6.70
C GLY A 124 10.68 -17.55 7.59
N SER A 125 9.77 -16.58 7.73
CA SER A 125 9.88 -15.51 8.72
C SER A 125 9.34 -15.98 10.07
N ARG A 126 9.59 -15.16 11.10
CA ARG A 126 9.05 -15.41 12.45
C ARG A 126 7.52 -15.54 12.45
N GLU A 127 6.84 -14.74 11.63
CA GLU A 127 5.37 -14.75 11.55
C GLU A 127 4.86 -15.99 10.82
N THR A 128 5.58 -16.49 9.79
CA THR A 128 5.20 -17.76 9.17
C THR A 128 5.34 -18.89 10.17
N LEU A 129 6.45 -18.95 10.91
CA LEU A 129 6.64 -19.93 11.98
C LEU A 129 5.52 -19.85 13.03
N ARG A 130 5.16 -18.65 13.49
CA ARG A 130 4.04 -18.45 14.43
C ARG A 130 2.72 -18.99 13.89
N ASN A 131 2.41 -18.73 12.61
CA ASN A 131 1.19 -19.23 11.98
C ASN A 131 1.19 -20.76 11.87
N ILE A 132 2.34 -21.37 11.60
CA ILE A 132 2.49 -22.82 11.54
C ILE A 132 2.29 -23.43 12.93
N LEU A 133 2.93 -22.87 13.97
CA LEU A 133 2.74 -23.29 15.36
C LEU A 133 1.27 -23.25 15.78
N SER A 134 0.60 -22.13 15.48
CA SER A 134 -0.83 -21.97 15.78
C SER A 134 -1.71 -22.97 15.05
N LYS A 135 -1.33 -23.41 13.84
CA LYS A 135 -2.06 -24.47 13.10
C LYS A 135 -1.84 -25.85 13.68
N ILE A 136 -0.66 -26.12 14.23
CA ILE A 136 -0.29 -27.41 14.82
C ILE A 136 -0.79 -27.53 16.28
N GLY A 137 -1.18 -26.42 16.91
CA GLY A 137 -1.73 -26.38 18.27
C GLY A 137 -0.70 -25.99 19.35
N PHE A 138 0.35 -25.24 18.99
CA PHE A 138 1.42 -24.79 19.88
C PHE A 138 1.54 -23.27 19.98
#